data_AF-A0A352VN24-F1
#
_entry.id   AF-A0A352VN24-F1
#
_cell.length_a   1.000
_cell.length_b   1.000
_cell.length_c   1.000
_cell.angle_alpha   90.00
_cell.angle_beta   90.00
_cell.angle_gamma   90.00
#
_symmetry.space_group_name_H-M   'P 1'
#
loop_
_entity.id
_entity.type
_entity.pdbx_description
1 polymer ?
#
loop_
_entity_poly.entity_id
_entity_poly.type
_entity_poly.pdbx_seq_one_letter_code
_entity_poly.pdbx_strand_id
1 'polypeptide(L)'
;MFKKRRGPADATRRWFRSVSLLAALLVAVSVAACGLLEPEIGGIGTIVFQDIEGGCWLIDTDTEDYFPVNLPQNLQVAGIEVQFEAISRMDLSTFCPGRIIEITWIGEIEG
;
A
#
# COMPACT_ATOMS: atom_id res chain seq x y z
N MET A 1 3.44 8.29 64.93
CA MET A 1 3.76 8.59 63.52
C MET A 1 4.63 7.44 62.96
N PHE A 2 4.00 6.40 62.39
CA PHE A 2 4.70 5.20 61.89
C PHE A 2 5.13 5.41 60.42
N LYS A 3 6.44 5.49 60.18
CA LYS A 3 7.00 5.60 58.83
C LYS A 3 7.07 4.19 58.22
N LYS A 4 6.09 3.84 57.37
CA LYS A 4 6.02 2.56 56.65
C LYS A 4 7.30 2.40 55.80
N ARG A 5 8.24 1.56 56.25
CA ARG A 5 9.44 1.21 55.48
C ARG A 5 8.99 0.34 54.30
N ARG A 6 9.13 0.84 53.07
CA ARG A 6 8.89 0.08 51.84
C ARG A 6 9.89 -1.08 51.78
N GLY A 7 9.38 -2.30 51.74
CA GLY A 7 10.21 -3.51 51.72
C GLY A 7 10.81 -3.73 50.32
N PRO A 8 11.91 -4.51 50.21
CA PRO A 8 12.55 -4.81 48.92
C PRO A 8 11.62 -5.50 47.92
N ALA A 9 10.56 -6.17 48.40
CA ALA A 9 9.52 -6.79 47.59
C ALA A 9 8.66 -5.79 46.79
N ASP A 10 8.52 -4.53 47.25
CA ASP A 10 7.73 -3.50 46.57
C ASP A 10 8.44 -2.92 45.33
N ALA A 11 9.78 -2.97 45.31
CA ALA A 11 10.60 -2.47 44.21
C ALA A 11 10.65 -3.46 43.04
N THR A 12 10.84 -4.75 43.34
CA THR A 12 10.81 -5.84 42.36
C THR A 12 9.44 -5.96 41.69
N ARG A 13 8.35 -5.89 42.45
CA ARG A 13 6.98 -5.98 41.91
C ARG A 13 6.63 -4.80 40.98
N ARG A 14 7.21 -3.62 41.22
CA ARG A 14 7.09 -2.44 40.33
C ARG A 14 7.92 -2.61 39.07
N TRP A 15 9.14 -3.13 39.18
CA TRP A 15 10.02 -3.38 38.04
C TRP A 15 9.43 -4.40 37.07
N PHE A 16 8.91 -5.54 37.57
CA PHE A 16 8.25 -6.53 36.74
C PHE A 16 6.98 -5.98 36.06
N ARG A 17 6.19 -5.16 36.77
CA ARG A 17 5.00 -4.50 36.18
C ARG A 17 5.37 -3.50 35.08
N SER A 18 6.41 -2.69 35.28
CA SER A 18 6.90 -1.74 34.28
C SER A 18 7.44 -2.45 33.04
N VAL A 19 8.19 -3.56 33.21
CA VAL A 19 8.70 -4.36 32.09
C VAL A 19 7.56 -5.04 31.32
N SER A 20 6.57 -5.61 32.02
CA SER A 20 5.39 -6.21 31.37
C SER A 20 4.53 -5.20 30.63
N LEU A 21 4.33 -4.00 31.19
CA LEU A 21 3.58 -2.94 30.51
C LEU A 21 4.31 -2.43 29.26
N LEU A 22 5.64 -2.25 29.34
CA LEU A 22 6.45 -1.86 28.18
C LEU A 22 6.47 -2.94 27.09
N ALA A 23 6.57 -4.21 27.49
CA ALA A 23 6.50 -5.33 26.55
C ALA A 23 5.12 -5.42 25.86
N ALA A 24 4.03 -5.23 26.61
CA ALA A 24 2.69 -5.19 26.04
C ALA A 24 2.50 -4.00 25.08
N LEU A 25 3.08 -2.84 25.40
CA LEU A 25 3.03 -1.65 24.55
C LEU A 25 3.83 -1.84 23.25
N LEU A 26 5.02 -2.44 23.32
CA LEU A 26 5.82 -2.79 22.14
C LEU A 26 5.09 -3.78 21.23
N VAL A 27 4.46 -4.81 21.81
CA VAL A 27 3.66 -5.79 21.04
C VAL A 27 2.43 -5.13 20.40
N ALA A 28 1.75 -4.22 21.10
CA ALA A 28 0.61 -3.49 20.53
C ALA A 28 1.03 -2.58 19.36
N VAL A 29 2.18 -1.90 19.48
CA VAL A 29 2.73 -1.06 18.41
C VAL A 29 3.15 -1.90 17.19
N SER A 30 3.77 -3.07 17.40
CA SER A 30 4.17 -3.94 16.28
C SER A 30 2.98 -4.52 15.51
N VAL A 31 1.87 -4.83 16.18
CA VAL A 31 0.65 -5.34 15.52
C VAL A 31 -0.05 -4.24 14.72
N ALA A 32 -0.07 -2.99 15.21
CA ALA A 32 -0.70 -1.88 14.51
C ALA A 32 0.01 -1.50 13.19
N ALA A 33 1.33 -1.69 13.10
CA ALA A 33 2.10 -1.38 11.89
C ALA A 33 1.80 -2.32 10.71
N CYS A 34 1.20 -3.49 10.97
CA CYS A 34 1.00 -4.53 9.96
C CYS A 34 -0.16 -4.25 8.98
N GLY A 35 -0.94 -3.19 9.20
CA GLY A 35 -2.08 -2.83 8.34
C GLY A 35 -2.05 -1.40 7.78
N LEU A 36 -0.95 -0.67 7.98
CA LEU A 36 -0.82 0.72 7.51
C LEU A 36 -0.22 0.83 6.10
N LEU A 37 0.32 -0.26 5.57
CA LEU A 37 0.90 -0.31 4.23
C LEU A 37 -0.15 -0.95 3.32
N GLU A 38 -0.94 -0.12 2.65
CA GLU A 38 -1.65 -0.57 1.45
C GLU A 38 -0.61 -1.17 0.50
N PRO A 39 -0.89 -2.31 -0.16
CA PRO A 39 0.04 -2.87 -1.11
C PRO A 39 0.29 -1.83 -2.19
N GLU A 40 1.55 -1.42 -2.31
CA GLU A 40 2.00 -0.55 -3.39
C GLU A 40 1.68 -1.27 -4.70
N ILE A 41 0.77 -0.69 -5.50
CA ILE A 41 0.48 -1.22 -6.82
C ILE A 41 1.56 -0.69 -7.74
N GLY A 42 2.37 -1.59 -8.30
CA GLY A 42 3.42 -1.19 -9.22
C GLY A 42 4.07 -2.39 -9.88
N GLY A 43 4.79 -2.12 -10.97
CA GLY A 43 5.42 -3.17 -11.75
C GLY A 43 5.78 -2.71 -13.14
N ILE A 44 6.11 -3.68 -13.99
CA ILE A 44 6.33 -3.51 -15.41
C ILE A 44 5.08 -3.98 -16.14
N GLY A 45 4.65 -3.23 -17.15
CA GLY A 45 3.52 -3.59 -17.98
C GLY A 45 3.59 -2.98 -19.37
N THR A 46 2.71 -3.44 -20.24
CA THR A 46 2.57 -2.92 -21.60
C THR A 46 1.30 -2.10 -21.72
N ILE A 47 1.39 -0.91 -22.33
CA ILE A 47 0.20 -0.13 -22.66
C ILE A 47 -0.57 -0.83 -23.77
N VAL A 48 -1.85 -1.11 -23.53
CA VAL A 48 -2.76 -1.69 -24.53
C VAL A 48 -4.02 -0.85 -24.70
N PHE A 49 -4.59 -0.88 -25.89
CA PHE A 49 -5.88 -0.26 -26.19
C PHE A 49 -6.93 -1.33 -26.44
N GLN A 50 -8.09 -1.19 -25.81
CA GLN A 50 -9.24 -2.05 -26.03
C GLN A 50 -10.44 -1.24 -26.51
N ASP A 51 -11.02 -1.65 -27.63
CA ASP A 51 -12.16 -0.97 -28.27
C ASP A 51 -13.49 -1.35 -27.60
N ILE A 52 -13.74 -0.77 -26.42
CA ILE A 52 -14.98 -0.94 -25.64
C ILE A 52 -15.56 0.45 -25.38
N GLU A 53 -16.82 0.68 -25.75
CA GLU A 53 -17.59 1.93 -25.51
C GLU A 53 -16.81 3.24 -25.81
N GLY A 54 -15.95 3.24 -26.82
CA GLY A 54 -15.14 4.41 -27.21
C GLY A 54 -13.67 4.35 -26.80
N GLY A 55 -13.24 3.30 -26.10
CA GLY A 55 -11.84 2.94 -25.90
C GLY A 55 -11.39 2.94 -24.44
N CYS A 56 -10.65 1.91 -24.07
CA CYS A 56 -9.98 1.78 -22.78
C CYS A 56 -8.48 1.64 -22.99
N TRP A 57 -7.71 2.53 -22.38
CA TRP A 57 -6.27 2.36 -22.24
C TRP A 57 -5.97 1.62 -20.95
N LEU A 58 -5.21 0.53 -21.05
CA LEU A 58 -4.88 -0.34 -19.92
C LEU A 58 -3.37 -0.52 -19.81
N ILE A 59 -2.93 -0.90 -18.63
CA ILE A 59 -1.59 -1.45 -18.39
C ILE A 59 -1.76 -2.96 -18.20
N ASP A 60 -1.38 -3.72 -19.22
CA ASP A 60 -1.35 -5.19 -19.20
C ASP A 60 -0.07 -5.65 -18.48
N THR A 61 -0.21 -6.47 -17.44
CA THR A 61 0.91 -7.02 -16.68
C THR A 61 0.80 -8.54 -16.61
N ASP A 62 1.87 -9.21 -16.18
CA ASP A 62 1.86 -10.67 -16.02
C ASP A 62 0.83 -11.18 -14.99
N THR A 63 0.38 -10.33 -14.06
CA THR A 63 -0.47 -10.72 -12.93
C THR A 63 -1.91 -10.26 -13.06
N GLU A 64 -2.14 -9.01 -13.45
CA GLU A 64 -3.47 -8.42 -13.64
C GLU A 64 -3.44 -7.19 -14.55
N ASP A 65 -4.56 -6.91 -15.19
CA ASP A 65 -4.73 -5.68 -15.98
C ASP A 65 -5.15 -4.52 -15.09
N TYR A 66 -4.63 -3.34 -15.39
CA TYR A 66 -4.99 -2.11 -14.69
C TYR A 66 -5.63 -1.09 -15.64
N PHE A 67 -6.68 -0.44 -15.17
CA PHE A 67 -7.31 0.71 -15.82
C PHE A 67 -6.86 2.02 -15.12
N PRO A 68 -5.85 2.70 -15.66
CA PRO A 68 -5.40 3.99 -15.14
C PRO A 68 -6.37 5.13 -15.49
N VAL A 69 -6.95 5.77 -14.49
CA VAL A 69 -7.87 6.92 -14.70
C VAL A 69 -7.15 8.19 -15.17
N ASN A 70 -5.83 8.22 -15.05
CA ASN A 70 -4.98 9.37 -15.33
C ASN A 70 -3.76 9.03 -16.22
N LEU A 71 -3.89 8.06 -17.15
CA LEU A 71 -2.80 7.72 -18.08
C LEU A 71 -2.37 8.96 -18.89
N PRO A 72 -1.08 9.36 -18.85
CA PRO A 72 -0.58 10.49 -19.61
C PRO A 72 -0.83 10.32 -21.10
N GLN A 73 -1.25 11.40 -21.78
CA GLN A 73 -1.63 11.34 -23.19
C GLN A 73 -0.46 10.93 -24.11
N ASN A 74 0.79 11.26 -23.73
CA ASN A 74 1.99 10.84 -24.46
C ASN A 74 2.27 9.33 -24.35
N LEU A 75 1.65 8.63 -23.40
CA LEU A 75 1.74 7.19 -23.22
C LEU A 75 0.51 6.45 -23.77
N GLN A 76 -0.47 7.14 -24.35
CA GLN A 76 -1.62 6.52 -25.03
C GLN A 76 -1.23 6.00 -26.42
N VAL A 77 -0.27 5.07 -26.44
CA VAL A 77 0.22 4.39 -27.63
C VAL A 77 0.38 2.92 -27.26
N ALA A 78 -0.24 2.04 -28.04
CA ALA A 78 -0.21 0.61 -27.75
C ALA A 78 1.19 0.03 -27.98
N GLY A 79 1.61 -0.89 -27.12
CA GLY A 79 2.88 -1.61 -27.19
C GLY A 79 4.05 -0.95 -26.48
N ILE A 80 3.85 0.19 -25.80
CA ILE A 80 4.90 0.81 -24.97
C ILE A 80 5.04 0.02 -23.67
N GLU A 81 6.26 -0.36 -23.34
CA GLU A 81 6.59 -0.94 -22.04
C GLU A 81 6.87 0.16 -21.02
N VAL A 82 6.22 0.07 -19.85
CA VAL A 82 6.29 1.08 -18.80
C VAL A 82 6.59 0.43 -17.47
N GLN A 83 7.28 1.17 -16.61
CA GLN A 83 7.31 0.93 -15.17
C GLN A 83 6.38 1.94 -14.50
N PHE A 84 5.59 1.49 -13.53
CA PHE A 84 4.62 2.36 -12.85
C PHE A 84 4.47 2.05 -11.36
N GLU A 85 3.97 3.06 -10.65
CA GLU A 85 3.47 3.00 -9.28
C GLU A 85 2.08 3.66 -9.25
N ALA A 86 1.18 3.15 -8.42
CA ALA A 86 -0.21 3.58 -8.37
C ALA A 86 -0.91 3.25 -7.05
N ILE A 87 -2.08 3.88 -6.87
CA ILE A 87 -3.03 3.58 -5.80
C ILE A 87 -4.33 3.02 -6.38
N SER A 88 -4.98 2.12 -5.63
CA SER A 88 -6.28 1.56 -6.02
C SER A 88 -7.39 2.59 -5.84
N ARG A 89 -8.31 2.68 -6.81
CA ARG A 89 -9.48 3.57 -6.76
C ARG A 89 -10.76 2.76 -6.66
N MET A 90 -10.99 2.17 -5.49
CA MET A 90 -12.19 1.38 -5.20
C MET A 90 -13.47 2.22 -5.10
N ASP A 91 -13.33 3.55 -5.00
CA ASP A 91 -14.43 4.51 -4.99
C ASP A 91 -14.98 4.81 -6.40
N LEU A 92 -14.29 4.36 -7.44
CA LEU A 92 -14.67 4.56 -8.83
C LEU A 92 -15.28 3.29 -9.44
N SER A 93 -16.02 3.49 -10.52
CA SER A 93 -16.59 2.42 -11.34
C SER A 93 -16.44 2.77 -12.81
N THR A 94 -16.17 1.77 -13.63
CA THR A 94 -15.98 1.90 -15.09
C THR A 94 -16.49 0.64 -15.78
N PHE A 95 -16.79 0.75 -17.07
CA PHE A 95 -17.02 -0.40 -17.95
C PHE A 95 -15.71 -1.00 -18.48
N CYS A 96 -14.59 -0.25 -18.41
CA CYS A 96 -13.28 -0.75 -18.81
C CYS A 96 -12.86 -1.92 -17.91
N PRO A 97 -12.22 -2.97 -18.46
CA PRO A 97 -11.72 -4.06 -17.64
C PRO A 97 -10.47 -3.63 -16.85
N GLY A 98 -10.05 -4.52 -15.95
CA GLY A 98 -8.90 -4.29 -15.09
C GLY A 98 -9.24 -3.54 -13.80
N ARG A 99 -8.29 -3.54 -12.86
CA ARG A 99 -8.43 -2.81 -11.59
C ARG A 99 -8.26 -1.32 -11.83
N ILE A 100 -9.20 -0.51 -11.34
CA ILE A 100 -9.11 0.94 -11.46
C ILE A 100 -8.00 1.46 -10.56
N ILE A 101 -7.04 2.18 -11.15
CA ILE A 101 -5.90 2.76 -10.44
C ILE A 101 -5.72 4.23 -10.79
N GLU A 102 -5.12 4.97 -9.87
CA GLU A 102 -4.55 6.29 -10.11
C GLU A 102 -3.04 6.17 -10.05
N ILE A 103 -2.39 6.46 -11.17
CA ILE A 103 -0.94 6.43 -11.32
C ILE A 103 -0.34 7.55 -10.44
N THR A 104 0.61 7.19 -9.58
CA THR A 104 1.43 8.13 -8.81
C THR A 104 2.77 8.41 -9.49
N TRP A 105 3.31 7.43 -10.22
CA TRP A 105 4.49 7.57 -11.06
C TRP A 105 4.43 6.61 -12.25
N ILE A 106 4.90 7.03 -13.42
CA ILE A 106 5.02 6.17 -14.61
C ILE A 106 6.16 6.66 -15.49
N GLY A 107 6.95 5.72 -16.01
CA GLY A 107 8.02 5.98 -16.97
C GLY A 107 8.08 4.88 -18.02
N GLU A 108 8.40 5.26 -19.25
CA GLU A 108 8.75 4.31 -20.30
C GLU A 108 10.08 3.62 -19.96
N ILE A 109 10.15 2.32 -20.20
CA ILE A 109 11.39 1.57 -20.11
C ILE A 109 12.03 1.65 -21.49
N GLU A 110 13.08 2.47 -21.66
CA GLU A 110 13.86 2.47 -22.90
C GLU A 110 14.42 1.05 -23.11
N GLY A 111 14.00 0.41 -24.20
CA GLY A 111 14.51 -0.89 -24.65
C GLY A 111 15.89 -0.83 -25.28
#